data_AF-L7LB70-F1
#
_entry.id   AF-L7LB70-F1
#
_cell.length_a   1.000
_cell.length_b   1.000
_cell.length_c   1.000
_cell.angle_alpha   90.00
_cell.angle_beta   90.00
_cell.angle_gamma   90.00
#
_symmetry.space_group_name_H-M   'P 1'
#
loop_
_entity.id
_entity.type
_entity.pdbx_description
1 polymer ?
#
loop_
_entity_poly.entity_id
_entity_poly.type
_entity_poly.pdbx_seq_one_letter_code
_entity_poly.pdbx_strand_id
1 'polypeptide(L)'
;MDNWGILAGLGLLAAAVATIAYVRYRQRESAAMMRQVDLARGLRDLAGADPVRLACVDEFETGLYQRLFYVSAVGPRMRSAAWALLVTLLAAAAALIFDAADGVAADVFWGVSLLVAALFGIATIVYLALAGFAAATTPRVSFTDSYQATSDDAED
;
A
#
# COMPACT_ATOMS: atom_id res chain seq x y z
N MET A 1 34.03 0.02 -20.16
CA MET A 1 33.02 -0.18 -19.11
C MET A 1 31.78 0.57 -19.54
N ASP A 2 30.75 -0.16 -19.94
CA ASP A 2 29.58 0.39 -20.62
C ASP A 2 28.77 1.32 -19.72
N ASN A 3 28.50 2.52 -20.22
CA ASN A 3 27.66 3.54 -19.58
C ASN A 3 26.28 2.97 -19.16
N TRP A 4 25.80 1.97 -19.92
CA TRP A 4 24.56 1.24 -19.66
C TRP A 4 24.55 0.45 -18.35
N GLY A 5 25.66 -0.21 -17.99
CA GLY A 5 25.74 -0.96 -16.73
C GLY A 5 25.71 -0.05 -15.51
N ILE A 6 26.34 1.12 -15.61
CA ILE A 6 26.32 2.16 -14.57
C ILE A 6 24.91 2.73 -14.42
N LEU A 7 24.24 3.04 -15.54
CA LEU A 7 22.85 3.54 -15.52
C LEU A 7 21.88 2.50 -14.95
N ALA A 8 22.02 1.22 -15.29
CA ALA A 8 21.21 0.14 -14.74
C ALA A 8 21.42 -0.02 -13.22
N GLY A 9 22.68 0.03 -12.76
CA GLY A 9 23.02 -0.03 -11.33
C GLY A 9 22.47 1.16 -10.54
N LEU A 10 22.61 2.38 -11.07
CA LEU A 10 22.04 3.59 -10.47
C LEU A 10 20.51 3.54 -10.45
N GLY A 11 19.88 3.04 -11.51
CA GLY A 11 18.43 2.84 -11.58
C GLY A 11 17.93 1.87 -10.51
N LEU A 12 18.66 0.78 -10.27
CA LEU A 12 18.35 -0.19 -9.21
C LEU A 12 18.47 0.42 -7.82
N LEU A 13 19.54 1.19 -7.56
CA LEU A 13 19.69 1.91 -6.30
C LEU A 13 18.57 2.93 -6.09
N ALA A 14 18.22 3.68 -7.13
CA ALA A 14 17.10 4.62 -7.09
C ALA A 14 15.77 3.90 -6.79
N ALA A 15 15.52 2.74 -7.42
CA ALA A 15 14.34 1.91 -7.16
C ALA A 15 14.30 1.37 -5.72
N ALA A 16 15.45 0.98 -5.16
CA ALA A 16 15.55 0.55 -3.77
C ALA A 16 15.23 1.70 -2.80
N VAL A 17 15.83 2.87 -3.02
CA VAL A 17 15.58 4.07 -2.20
C VAL A 17 14.12 4.50 -2.30
N ALA A 18 13.56 4.53 -3.50
CA ALA A 18 12.16 4.87 -3.74
C ALA A 18 11.21 3.91 -3.01
N THR A 19 11.46 2.60 -3.10
CA THR A 19 10.68 1.57 -2.40
C THR A 19 10.72 1.76 -0.88
N ILE A 20 11.90 1.99 -0.31
CA ILE A 20 12.06 2.22 1.13
C ILE A 20 11.34 3.51 1.56
N ALA A 21 11.51 4.59 0.81
CA ALA A 21 10.85 5.87 1.08
C ALA A 21 9.32 5.74 1.02
N TYR A 22 8.80 5.06 -0.01
CA TYR A 22 7.38 4.77 -0.17
C TYR A 22 6.81 3.98 1.03
N VAL A 23 7.47 2.88 1.42
CA VAL A 23 7.02 2.05 2.53
C VAL A 23 7.03 2.85 3.84
N ARG A 24 8.07 3.65 4.10
CA ARG A 24 8.13 4.50 5.28
C ARG A 24 7.06 5.58 5.30
N TYR A 25 6.80 6.21 4.15
CA TYR A 25 5.72 7.20 4.02
C TYR A 25 4.38 6.57 4.40
N ARG A 26 4.05 5.40 3.85
CA ARG A 26 2.81 4.67 4.16
C ARG A 26 2.70 4.22 5.61
N GLN A 27 3.81 3.82 6.24
CA GLN A 27 3.84 3.50 7.67
C GLN A 27 3.56 4.74 8.53
N ARG A 28 4.16 5.89 8.20
CA ARG A 28 3.92 7.16 8.91
C ARG A 28 2.48 7.63 8.77
N GLU A 29 1.89 7.48 7.59
CA GLU A 29 0.48 7.78 7.33
C GLU A 29 -0.44 6.92 8.22
N SER A 30 -0.16 5.62 8.32
CA SER A 30 -0.92 4.71 9.19
C SER A 30 -0.84 5.12 10.67
N ALA A 31 0.36 5.51 11.13
CA ALA A 31 0.54 6.00 12.50
C ALA A 31 -0.15 7.34 12.76
N ALA A 32 -0.24 8.21 11.74
CA ALA A 32 -0.97 9.47 11.84
C ALA A 32 -2.49 9.24 11.97
N MET A 33 -3.04 8.27 11.24
CA MET A 33 -4.45 7.90 11.36
C MET A 33 -4.79 7.37 12.76
N MET A 34 -3.92 6.57 13.39
CA MET A 34 -4.14 6.12 14.77
C MET A 34 -4.22 7.29 15.76
N ARG A 35 -3.37 8.31 15.59
CA ARG A 35 -3.46 9.53 16.42
C ARG A 35 -4.77 10.30 16.20
N GLN A 36 -5.33 10.27 14.99
CA GLN A 36 -6.62 10.87 14.70
C GLN A 36 -7.78 10.10 15.35
N VAL A 37 -7.66 8.77 15.51
CA VAL A 37 -8.63 7.97 16.27
C VAL A 37 -8.62 8.37 17.74
N ASP A 38 -7.44 8.57 18.33
CA ASP A 38 -7.35 9.03 19.72
C ASP A 38 -7.88 10.46 19.89
N LEU A 39 -7.64 11.34 18.90
CA LEU A 39 -8.22 12.68 18.87
C LEU A 39 -9.75 12.63 18.79
N ALA A 40 -10.33 11.75 17.98
CA ALA A 40 -11.79 11.58 17.88
C ALA A 40 -12.41 11.27 19.25
N ARG A 41 -11.82 10.32 19.97
CA ARG A 41 -12.25 9.98 21.35
C ARG A 41 -12.18 11.19 22.28
N GLY A 42 -11.07 11.93 22.26
CA GLY A 42 -10.93 13.14 23.09
C GLY A 42 -11.93 14.24 22.73
N LEU A 43 -12.25 14.42 21.44
CA LEU A 43 -13.27 15.35 21.00
C LEU A 43 -14.68 14.92 21.43
N ARG A 44 -14.96 13.60 21.44
CA ARG A 44 -16.24 13.07 21.90
C ARG A 44 -16.43 13.29 23.40
N ASP A 45 -15.40 13.03 24.19
CA ASP A 45 -15.42 13.31 25.64
C ASP A 45 -15.62 14.80 25.92
N LEU A 46 -15.00 15.68 25.11
CA LEU A 46 -15.15 17.13 25.20
C LEU A 46 -16.53 17.64 24.73
N ALA A 47 -17.16 16.96 23.78
CA ALA A 47 -18.48 17.33 23.25
C ALA A 47 -19.58 17.11 24.30
N GLY A 48 -19.43 16.11 25.18
CA GLY A 48 -20.37 15.82 26.25
C GLY A 48 -21.77 15.53 25.70
N ALA A 49 -22.76 16.30 26.12
CA ALA A 49 -24.16 16.16 25.69
C ALA A 49 -24.60 17.23 24.67
N ASP A 50 -23.69 18.06 24.16
CA ASP A 50 -24.02 19.09 23.16
C ASP A 50 -24.30 18.44 21.79
N PRO A 51 -25.55 18.50 21.28
CA PRO A 51 -25.93 17.80 20.06
C PRO A 51 -25.19 18.34 18.81
N VAL A 52 -24.84 19.63 18.78
CA VAL A 52 -24.13 20.21 17.63
C VAL A 52 -22.69 19.73 17.59
N ARG A 53 -22.03 19.69 18.76
CA ARG A 53 -20.64 19.23 18.87
C ARG A 53 -20.54 17.73 18.62
N LEU A 54 -21.52 16.94 19.06
CA LEU A 54 -21.61 15.52 18.74
C LEU A 54 -21.76 15.28 17.23
N ALA A 55 -22.64 16.02 16.55
CA ALA A 55 -22.80 15.89 15.10
C ALA A 55 -21.50 16.19 14.33
N CYS A 56 -20.71 17.19 14.77
CA CYS A 56 -19.39 17.46 14.17
C CYS A 56 -18.40 16.31 14.40
N VAL A 57 -18.44 15.67 15.58
CA VAL A 57 -17.57 14.53 15.89
C VAL A 57 -17.99 13.30 15.07
N ASP A 58 -19.29 13.06 14.90
CA ASP A 58 -19.81 11.94 14.10
C ASP A 58 -19.37 12.05 12.63
N GLU A 59 -19.41 13.25 12.04
CA GLU A 59 -18.91 13.49 10.67
C GLU A 59 -17.39 13.27 10.57
N PHE A 60 -16.63 13.73 11.56
CA PHE A 60 -15.18 13.51 11.64
C PHE A 60 -14.82 12.03 11.76
N GLU A 61 -15.49 11.30 12.66
CA GLU A 61 -15.32 9.86 12.86
C GLU A 61 -15.65 9.08 11.58
N THR A 62 -16.74 9.47 10.90
CA THR A 62 -17.17 8.87 9.65
C THR A 62 -16.09 8.97 8.56
N GLY A 63 -15.55 10.16 8.35
CA GLY A 63 -14.45 10.38 7.39
C GLY A 63 -13.18 9.62 7.77
N LEU A 64 -12.91 9.48 9.08
CA LEU A 64 -11.78 8.72 9.58
C LEU A 64 -11.94 7.21 9.34
N TYR A 65 -13.11 6.63 9.62
CA TYR A 65 -13.39 5.21 9.40
C TYR A 65 -13.29 4.82 7.93
N GLN A 66 -13.80 5.65 7.01
CA GLN A 66 -13.66 5.42 5.57
C GLN A 66 -12.19 5.31 5.15
N ARG A 67 -11.35 6.25 5.62
CA ARG A 67 -9.91 6.26 5.33
C ARG A 67 -9.21 5.07 5.98
N LEU A 68 -9.55 4.75 7.22
CA LEU A 68 -8.96 3.63 7.96
C LEU A 68 -9.25 2.31 7.27
N PHE A 69 -10.48 2.10 6.80
CA PHE A 69 -10.86 0.90 6.08
C PHE A 69 -10.07 0.77 4.77
N TYR A 70 -10.00 1.83 3.97
CA TYR A 70 -9.20 1.84 2.74
C TYR A 70 -7.71 1.58 3.00
N VAL A 71 -7.11 2.25 3.99
CA VAL A 71 -5.70 2.09 4.35
C VAL A 71 -5.40 0.67 4.87
N SER A 72 -6.32 0.09 5.65
CA SER A 72 -6.17 -1.27 6.18
C SER A 72 -6.26 -2.35 5.09
N ALA A 73 -7.10 -2.14 4.07
CA ALA A 73 -7.28 -3.09 2.99
C ALA A 73 -6.19 -2.93 1.91
N VAL A 74 -5.97 -1.72 1.40
CA VAL A 74 -5.08 -1.49 0.25
C VAL A 74 -3.62 -1.36 0.69
N GLY A 75 -3.37 -0.73 1.85
CA GLY A 75 -2.04 -0.34 2.31
C GLY A 75 -1.06 -1.50 2.50
N PRO A 76 -1.42 -2.62 3.19
CA PRO A 76 -0.52 -3.77 3.34
C PRO A 76 -0.16 -4.41 2.01
N ARG A 77 -1.14 -4.57 1.11
CA ARG A 77 -0.97 -5.24 -0.19
C ARG A 77 -0.06 -4.44 -1.11
N MET A 78 -0.23 -3.12 -1.17
CA MET A 78 0.66 -2.24 -1.93
C MET A 78 2.10 -2.23 -1.41
N ARG A 79 2.29 -2.32 -0.08
CA ARG A 79 3.64 -2.45 0.50
C ARG A 79 4.29 -3.78 0.10
N SER A 80 3.54 -4.88 0.15
CA SER A 80 4.05 -6.20 -0.28
C SER A 80 4.37 -6.22 -1.78
N ALA A 81 3.53 -5.59 -2.61
CA ALA A 81 3.79 -5.44 -4.05
C ALA A 81 5.08 -4.67 -4.33
N ALA A 82 5.30 -3.55 -3.62
CA ALA A 82 6.50 -2.74 -3.79
C ALA A 82 7.78 -3.52 -3.43
N TRP A 83 7.77 -4.26 -2.31
CA TRP A 83 8.89 -5.13 -1.94
C TRP A 83 9.11 -6.26 -2.94
N ALA A 84 8.03 -6.89 -3.40
CA ALA A 84 8.14 -7.97 -4.38
C ALA A 84 8.72 -7.47 -5.71
N LEU A 85 8.32 -6.28 -6.16
CA LEU A 85 8.85 -5.66 -7.36
C LEU A 85 10.35 -5.36 -7.21
N LEU A 86 10.78 -4.83 -6.06
CA LEU A 86 12.19 -4.58 -5.80
C LEU A 86 13.03 -5.86 -5.84
N VAL A 87 12.55 -6.94 -5.21
CA VAL A 87 13.24 -8.25 -5.24
C VAL A 87 13.29 -8.80 -6.67
N THR A 88 12.21 -8.63 -7.44
CA THR A 88 12.17 -9.03 -8.86
C THR A 88 13.24 -8.31 -9.68
N LEU A 89 13.37 -6.99 -9.51
CA LEU A 89 14.39 -6.20 -10.21
C LEU A 89 15.81 -6.60 -9.83
N LEU A 90 16.06 -6.83 -8.53
CA LEU A 90 17.37 -7.26 -8.05
C LEU A 90 17.73 -8.66 -8.57
N ALA A 91 16.78 -9.59 -8.55
CA ALA A 91 16.99 -10.94 -9.05
C ALA A 91 17.18 -10.98 -10.57
N ALA A 92 16.43 -10.17 -11.32
CA ALA A 92 16.61 -10.03 -12.77
C ALA A 92 18.00 -9.47 -13.11
N ALA A 93 18.48 -8.46 -12.37
CA ALA A 93 19.83 -7.95 -12.56
C ALA A 93 20.91 -8.96 -12.16
N ALA A 94 20.70 -9.74 -11.10
CA ALA A 94 21.60 -10.83 -10.72
C ALA A 94 21.69 -11.88 -11.84
N ALA A 95 20.56 -12.27 -12.45
CA ALA A 95 20.55 -13.18 -13.59
C ALA A 95 21.41 -12.65 -14.75
N LEU A 96 21.27 -11.37 -15.12
CA LEU A 96 22.08 -10.75 -16.17
C LEU A 96 23.59 -10.73 -15.85
N ILE A 97 23.96 -10.60 -14.58
CA ILE A 97 25.38 -10.63 -14.16
C ILE A 97 25.95 -12.04 -14.31
N PHE A 98 25.20 -13.06 -13.89
CA PHE A 98 25.66 -14.45 -13.95
C PHE A 98 25.60 -15.05 -15.35
N ASP A 99 24.74 -14.54 -16.24
CA ASP A 99 24.67 -14.94 -17.66
C ASP A 99 25.98 -14.67 -18.42
N ALA A 100 26.70 -13.63 -18.02
CA ALA A 100 27.98 -13.23 -18.63
C ALA A 100 29.20 -13.96 -18.04
N ALA A 101 29.00 -14.85 -17.05
CA ALA A 101 30.07 -15.54 -16.35
C ALA A 101 30.11 -17.03 -16.70
N ASP A 102 31.30 -17.57 -16.94
CA ASP A 102 31.47 -18.98 -17.26
C ASP A 102 31.63 -19.86 -16.01
N GLY A 103 31.00 -21.04 -16.05
CA GLY A 103 31.22 -22.14 -15.10
C GLY A 103 29.97 -22.60 -14.36
N VAL A 104 30.00 -23.83 -13.85
CA VAL A 104 28.83 -24.51 -13.24
C VAL A 104 28.20 -23.70 -12.09
N ALA A 105 29.02 -23.01 -11.29
CA ALA A 105 28.50 -22.16 -10.23
C ALA A 105 27.71 -20.96 -10.77
N ALA A 106 28.18 -20.33 -11.86
CA ALA A 106 27.49 -19.24 -12.51
C ALA A 106 26.15 -19.71 -13.10
N ASP A 107 26.12 -20.87 -13.75
CA ASP A 107 24.88 -21.49 -14.29
C ASP A 107 23.83 -21.71 -13.19
N VAL A 108 24.26 -22.22 -12.02
CA VAL A 108 23.38 -22.42 -10.87
C VAL A 108 22.83 -21.10 -10.36
N PHE A 109 23.68 -20.08 -10.17
CA PHE A 109 23.23 -18.77 -9.69
C PHE A 109 22.34 -18.03 -10.68
N TRP A 110 22.60 -18.18 -11.98
CA TRP A 110 21.72 -17.68 -13.04
C TRP A 110 20.32 -18.31 -12.94
N GLY A 111 20.26 -19.64 -12.86
CA GLY A 111 18.99 -20.38 -12.75
C GLY A 111 18.20 -20.02 -11.48
N VAL A 112 18.88 -19.92 -10.33
CA VAL A 112 18.26 -19.49 -9.07
C VAL A 112 17.75 -18.05 -9.16
N SER A 113 18.54 -17.14 -9.72
CA SER A 113 18.14 -15.74 -9.87
C SER A 113 16.91 -15.59 -10.76
N LEU A 114 16.85 -16.35 -11.85
CA LEU A 114 15.71 -16.37 -12.78
C LEU A 114 14.45 -16.93 -12.10
N LEU A 115 14.59 -18.00 -11.31
CA LEU A 115 13.49 -18.56 -10.52
C LEU A 115 12.98 -17.56 -9.46
N VAL A 116 13.88 -16.89 -8.74
CA VAL A 116 13.50 -15.84 -7.76
C VAL A 116 12.79 -14.68 -8.46
N ALA A 117 13.31 -14.22 -9.60
CA ALA A 117 12.69 -13.16 -10.38
C ALA A 117 11.26 -13.55 -10.83
N ALA A 118 11.07 -14.78 -11.30
CA ALA A 118 9.76 -15.27 -11.73
C ALA A 118 8.77 -15.32 -10.55
N LEU A 119 9.15 -15.91 -9.42
CA LEU A 119 8.28 -16.03 -8.25
C LEU A 119 7.87 -14.67 -7.69
N PHE A 120 8.82 -13.75 -7.53
CA PHE A 120 8.52 -12.41 -7.03
C PHE A 120 7.81 -11.53 -8.06
N GLY A 121 8.04 -11.75 -9.35
CA GLY A 121 7.29 -11.11 -10.43
C GLY A 121 5.81 -11.48 -10.36
N ILE A 122 5.50 -12.78 -10.20
CA ILE A 122 4.14 -13.26 -9.98
C ILE A 122 3.56 -12.65 -8.69
N ALA A 123 4.30 -12.69 -7.59
CA ALA A 123 3.86 -12.12 -6.31
C ALA A 123 3.50 -10.62 -6.43
N THR A 124 4.29 -9.86 -7.20
CA THR A 124 4.02 -8.45 -7.49
C THR A 124 2.66 -8.26 -8.15
N ILE A 125 2.39 -9.04 -9.20
CA ILE A 125 1.12 -9.01 -9.93
C ILE A 125 -0.04 -9.40 -9.02
N VAL A 126 0.11 -10.47 -8.23
CA VAL A 126 -0.92 -10.93 -7.29
C VAL A 126 -1.24 -9.86 -6.24
N TYR A 127 -0.23 -9.25 -5.62
CA TYR A 127 -0.46 -8.21 -4.62
C TYR A 127 -1.07 -6.94 -5.24
N LEU A 128 -0.68 -6.56 -6.46
CA LEU A 128 -1.32 -5.47 -7.20
C LEU A 128 -2.78 -5.78 -7.54
N ALA A 129 -3.08 -6.99 -8.00
CA ALA A 129 -4.44 -7.42 -8.31
C ALA A 129 -5.31 -7.43 -7.04
N LEU A 130 -4.80 -7.96 -5.93
CA LEU A 130 -5.50 -7.93 -4.65
C LEU A 130 -5.69 -6.49 -4.13
N ALA A 131 -4.71 -5.61 -4.32
CA ALA A 131 -4.83 -4.21 -3.95
C ALA A 131 -5.87 -3.48 -4.81
N GLY A 132 -5.87 -3.73 -6.12
CA GLY A 132 -6.83 -3.16 -7.07
C GLY A 132 -8.25 -3.69 -6.82
N PHE A 133 -8.39 -4.99 -6.60
CA PHE A 133 -9.66 -5.60 -6.20
C PHE A 133 -10.16 -4.99 -4.90
N ALA A 134 -9.32 -4.93 -3.86
CA ALA A 134 -9.69 -4.28 -2.60
C ALA A 134 -10.08 -2.82 -2.81
N ALA A 135 -9.38 -2.06 -3.66
CA ALA A 135 -9.73 -0.67 -3.95
C ALA A 135 -11.06 -0.54 -4.71
N ALA A 136 -11.41 -1.50 -5.57
CA ALA A 136 -12.65 -1.51 -6.34
C ALA A 136 -13.86 -2.02 -5.55
N THR A 137 -13.66 -3.01 -4.67
CA THR A 137 -14.73 -3.65 -3.89
C THR A 137 -14.88 -3.10 -2.49
N THR A 138 -13.94 -2.28 -2.01
CA THR A 138 -14.15 -1.49 -0.78
C THR A 138 -15.32 -0.57 -1.07
N PRO A 139 -16.48 -0.75 -0.42
CA PRO A 139 -17.59 0.15 -0.60
C PRO A 139 -17.09 1.53 -0.23
N ARG A 140 -17.14 2.46 -1.18
CA ARG A 140 -17.25 3.86 -0.80
C ARG A 140 -18.62 3.94 -0.16
N VAL A 141 -18.70 3.69 1.15
CA VAL A 141 -19.91 3.93 1.93
C VAL A 141 -20.14 5.43 1.84
N SER A 142 -20.77 5.86 0.75
CA SER A 142 -21.37 7.17 0.67
C SER A 142 -22.54 7.08 1.62
N PHE A 143 -22.36 7.65 2.81
CA PHE A 143 -23.44 7.86 3.77
C PHE A 143 -24.60 8.67 3.16
N THR A 144 -24.46 9.18 1.94
CA THR A 144 -25.57 9.62 1.09
C THR A 144 -26.75 8.65 1.11
N ASP A 145 -26.50 7.34 1.00
CA ASP A 145 -27.59 6.34 1.00
C ASP A 145 -28.22 6.17 2.39
N SER A 146 -27.43 6.29 3.47
CA SER A 146 -27.96 6.21 4.85
C SER A 146 -28.67 7.49 5.31
N TYR A 147 -28.26 8.66 4.81
CA TYR A 147 -28.97 9.93 5.04
C TYR A 147 -30.27 9.98 4.22
N GLN A 148 -30.30 9.40 3.01
CA GLN A 148 -31.53 9.25 2.22
C GLN A 148 -32.51 8.25 2.82
N ALA A 149 -32.03 7.10 3.29
CA ALA A 149 -32.88 6.12 3.98
C ALA A 149 -33.53 6.71 5.26
N THR A 150 -32.83 7.61 5.96
CA THR A 150 -33.37 8.29 7.15
C THR A 150 -34.36 9.41 6.80
N SER A 151 -34.22 10.06 5.63
CA SER A 151 -35.18 11.07 5.17
C SER A 151 -36.46 10.45 4.63
N ASP A 152 -36.36 9.32 3.94
CA ASP A 152 -37.53 8.63 3.36
C ASP A 152 -38.41 8.01 4.46
N ASP A 153 -37.83 7.47 5.54
CA ASP A 153 -38.57 6.95 6.70
C ASP A 153 -39.15 8.07 7.61
N ALA A 154 -38.78 9.34 7.39
CA ALA A 154 -39.29 10.49 8.15
C ALA A 154 -40.44 11.23 7.44
N GLU A 155 -40.78 10.84 6.21
CA GLU A 155 -41.89 11.38 5.42
C GLU A 155 -43.15 10.49 5.40
N ASP A 156 -43.14 9.33 6.06
CA ASP A 156 -44.31 8.44 6.32
C ASP A 156 -44.83 8.55 7.78
#